data_AF-A0A9P4URX3-F1
#
_entry.id   AF-A0A9P4URX3-F1
#
_cell.length_a   1.000
_cell.length_b   1.000
_cell.length_c   1.000
_cell.angle_alpha   90.00
_cell.angle_beta   90.00
_cell.angle_gamma   90.00
#
_symmetry.space_group_name_H-M   'P 1'
#
loop_
_entity.id
_entity.type
_entity.pdbx_description
1 polymer ?
#
loop_
_entity_poly.entity_id
_entity_poly.type
_entity_poly.pdbx_seq_one_letter_code
_entity_poly.pdbx_strand_id
1 'polypeptide(L)'
;MPSKEKYTDPKLRDEVKEELKQSDKGGAPGQWSARKAQMMASEYKKRGGDYNTDKSEQDESQKNLEQWGKEDWQTKDGEGKAKQDDGTEKRYLPKKAWEQMDDDEKEETDKKKQQGSKQGKQFVGNTDEAKKKRKDVSDENDERQEEKNEDDDDDDDDDDMEDESEQEYKDDGEADEDAESDESGEEQPAKSGTKRKADSRDDKRSNGSNKASKTTSNGKSNAPKGTIGSKHMKDEEPAPRGSADRLPKKGQKIMWKAMPGLVDGEVTEVLTRTKKVDGKDVKASDTDPKIVMKSKSSGKICVHKPDACFYD
;
A
#
# COMPACT_ATOMS: atom_id res chain seq x y z
N MET A 1 -12.95 9.50 -7.87
CA MET A 1 -12.85 8.10 -7.38
C MET A 1 -13.06 7.20 -8.59
N PRO A 2 -12.33 6.09 -8.72
CA PRO A 2 -12.50 5.20 -9.87
C PRO A 2 -13.95 4.74 -10.02
N SER A 3 -14.38 4.56 -11.27
CA SER A 3 -15.71 4.08 -11.63
C SER A 3 -16.02 2.75 -10.95
N LYS A 4 -17.30 2.53 -10.60
CA LYS A 4 -17.74 1.33 -9.88
C LYS A 4 -17.43 0.04 -10.65
N GLU A 5 -17.38 0.12 -11.97
CA GLU A 5 -17.05 -0.97 -12.89
C GLU A 5 -15.64 -1.54 -12.69
N LYS A 6 -14.71 -0.75 -12.15
CA LYS A 6 -13.33 -1.21 -11.86
C LYS A 6 -13.21 -2.19 -10.70
N TYR A 7 -14.32 -2.56 -10.06
CA TYR A 7 -14.36 -3.40 -8.85
C TYR A 7 -15.22 -4.64 -9.09
N THR A 8 -14.72 -5.83 -8.72
CA THR A 8 -15.48 -7.10 -8.87
C THR A 8 -16.78 -7.10 -8.08
N ASP A 9 -16.77 -6.46 -6.91
CA ASP A 9 -17.97 -6.23 -6.09
C ASP A 9 -18.07 -4.75 -5.66
N PRO A 10 -18.83 -3.92 -6.39
CA PRO A 10 -19.01 -2.51 -6.07
C PRO A 10 -19.81 -2.27 -4.78
N LYS A 11 -20.70 -3.21 -4.39
CA LYS A 11 -21.53 -3.08 -3.19
C LYS A 11 -20.70 -3.31 -1.94
N LEU A 12 -19.87 -4.36 -1.94
CA LEU A 12 -18.90 -4.62 -0.88
C LEU A 12 -17.95 -3.43 -0.68
N ARG A 13 -17.49 -2.83 -1.78
CA ARG A 13 -16.63 -1.65 -1.75
C ARG A 13 -17.31 -0.46 -1.07
N ASP A 14 -18.58 -0.20 -1.39
CA ASP A 14 -19.35 0.89 -0.77
C ASP A 14 -19.65 0.60 0.71
N GLU A 15 -19.90 -0.66 1.09
CA GLU A 15 -20.06 -1.09 2.49
C GLU A 15 -18.79 -0.85 3.31
N VAL A 16 -17.64 -1.35 2.84
CA VAL A 16 -16.33 -1.15 3.50
C VAL A 16 -16.02 0.35 3.64
N LYS A 17 -16.37 1.14 2.62
CA LYS A 17 -16.17 2.59 2.63
C LYS A 17 -17.00 3.26 3.72
N GLU A 18 -18.30 2.99 3.81
CA GLU A 18 -19.15 3.62 4.82
C GLU A 18 -18.78 3.16 6.25
N GLU A 19 -18.45 1.89 6.45
CA GLU A 19 -17.96 1.39 7.74
C GLU A 19 -16.69 2.12 8.20
N LEU A 20 -15.69 2.27 7.31
CA LEU A 20 -14.45 2.98 7.63
C LEU A 20 -14.65 4.49 7.76
N LYS A 21 -15.56 5.07 7.00
CA LYS A 21 -15.92 6.48 7.13
C LYS A 21 -16.50 6.76 8.51
N GLN A 22 -17.38 5.90 9.01
CA GLN A 22 -17.98 6.01 10.35
C GLN A 22 -17.01 5.65 11.48
N SER A 23 -16.00 4.83 11.21
CA SER A 23 -14.96 4.52 12.20
C SER A 23 -14.11 5.74 12.56
N ASP A 24 -13.65 5.75 13.81
CA ASP A 24 -12.61 6.61 14.37
C ASP A 24 -11.19 6.23 13.89
N LYS A 25 -11.05 5.13 13.14
CA LYS A 25 -9.76 4.68 12.60
C LYS A 25 -9.37 5.49 11.37
N GLY A 26 -8.16 6.04 11.40
CA GLY A 26 -7.58 6.78 10.27
C GLY A 26 -8.15 8.20 10.10
N GLY A 27 -8.87 8.74 11.09
CA GLY A 27 -9.40 10.09 11.08
C GLY A 27 -10.71 10.18 11.87
N ALA A 28 -11.27 11.39 12.00
CA ALA A 28 -12.52 11.56 12.72
C ALA A 28 -13.68 10.78 12.05
N PRO A 29 -14.65 10.26 12.84
CA PRO A 29 -15.87 9.66 12.33
C PRO A 29 -16.60 10.59 11.35
N GLY A 30 -17.12 10.02 10.26
CA GLY A 30 -17.82 10.73 9.19
C GLY A 30 -16.91 11.32 8.10
N GLN A 31 -15.61 11.43 8.35
CA GLN A 31 -14.64 11.98 7.39
C GLN A 31 -13.96 10.91 6.54
N TRP A 32 -13.64 11.27 5.30
CA TRP A 32 -12.85 10.44 4.39
C TRP A 32 -11.41 10.96 4.32
N SER A 33 -10.44 10.15 4.73
CA SER A 33 -9.01 10.50 4.76
C SER A 33 -8.20 9.56 3.87
N ALA A 34 -6.97 9.96 3.52
CA ALA A 34 -6.03 9.11 2.79
C ALA A 34 -5.76 7.77 3.52
N ARG A 35 -5.66 7.81 4.87
CA ARG A 35 -5.45 6.61 5.67
C ARG A 35 -6.66 5.66 5.63
N LYS A 36 -7.87 6.21 5.63
CA LYS A 36 -9.10 5.42 5.44
C LYS A 36 -9.18 4.82 4.05
N ALA A 37 -8.73 5.52 3.01
CA ALA A 37 -8.66 4.97 1.65
C ALA A 37 -7.70 3.77 1.56
N GLN A 38 -6.52 3.85 2.20
CA GLN A 38 -5.57 2.73 2.29
C GLN A 38 -6.18 1.51 3.02
N MET A 39 -6.88 1.76 4.14
CA MET A 39 -7.55 0.70 4.89
C MET A 39 -8.71 0.10 4.11
N MET A 40 -9.46 0.90 3.35
CA MET A 40 -10.55 0.43 2.50
C MET A 40 -10.04 -0.53 1.45
N ALA A 41 -8.97 -0.17 0.73
CA ALA A 41 -8.37 -1.06 -0.27
C ALA A 41 -7.95 -2.40 0.35
N SER A 42 -7.37 -2.36 1.56
CA SER A 42 -6.92 -3.56 2.28
C SER A 42 -8.08 -4.43 2.75
N GLU A 43 -9.11 -3.84 3.37
CA GLU A 43 -10.29 -4.55 3.87
C GLU A 43 -11.16 -5.06 2.72
N TYR A 44 -11.27 -4.31 1.63
CA TYR A 44 -11.95 -4.72 0.41
C TYR A 44 -11.34 -6.01 -0.16
N LYS A 45 -10.01 -6.02 -0.37
CA LYS A 45 -9.27 -7.23 -0.80
C LYS A 45 -9.44 -8.39 0.18
N LYS A 46 -9.37 -8.11 1.49
CA LYS A 46 -9.51 -9.12 2.54
C LYS A 46 -10.91 -9.74 2.62
N ARG A 47 -11.95 -9.00 2.21
CA ARG A 47 -13.34 -9.46 2.12
C ARG A 47 -13.67 -10.12 0.78
N GLY A 48 -12.67 -10.34 -0.08
CA GLY A 48 -12.83 -11.05 -1.35
C GLY A 48 -13.16 -10.14 -2.53
N GLY A 49 -13.13 -8.82 -2.35
CA GLY A 49 -13.18 -7.88 -3.45
C GLY A 49 -11.87 -7.85 -4.23
N ASP A 50 -11.95 -7.61 -5.53
CA ASP A 50 -10.82 -7.44 -6.42
C ASP A 50 -11.13 -6.35 -7.45
N TYR A 51 -10.20 -6.08 -8.36
CA TYR A 51 -10.32 -5.07 -9.40
C TYR A 51 -10.53 -5.76 -10.76
N ASN A 52 -11.53 -5.31 -11.53
CA ASN A 52 -11.80 -5.81 -12.88
C ASN A 52 -10.90 -5.12 -13.93
N THR A 53 -9.85 -4.43 -13.50
CA THR A 53 -8.99 -3.72 -14.46
C THR A 53 -8.00 -4.73 -14.99
N ASP A 54 -8.16 -5.13 -16.24
CA ASP A 54 -7.18 -5.95 -16.93
C ASP A 54 -5.82 -5.21 -16.92
N LYS A 55 -4.74 -5.98 -16.91
CA LYS A 55 -3.38 -5.42 -16.86
C LYS A 55 -3.12 -4.50 -18.05
N SER A 56 -3.75 -4.79 -19.19
CA SER A 56 -3.72 -4.01 -20.43
C SER A 56 -4.51 -2.69 -20.33
N GLU A 57 -5.58 -2.63 -19.53
CA GLU A 57 -6.40 -1.43 -19.30
C GLU A 57 -5.87 -0.51 -18.18
N GLN A 58 -4.67 -0.78 -17.68
CA GLN A 58 -4.02 0.12 -16.72
C GLN A 58 -3.74 1.47 -17.35
N ASP A 59 -4.23 2.54 -16.74
CA ASP A 59 -3.87 3.90 -17.16
C ASP A 59 -2.37 4.15 -16.97
N GLU A 60 -1.81 5.08 -17.77
CA GLU A 60 -0.38 5.40 -17.75
C GLU A 60 0.14 5.72 -16.34
N SER A 61 -0.68 6.34 -15.49
CA SER A 61 -0.28 6.64 -14.11
C SER A 61 -0.16 5.39 -13.23
N GLN A 62 -0.98 4.36 -13.46
CA GLN A 62 -0.84 3.06 -12.78
C GLN A 62 0.38 2.31 -13.28
N LYS A 63 0.61 2.31 -14.61
CA LYS A 63 1.81 1.72 -15.21
C LYS A 63 3.07 2.36 -14.63
N ASN A 64 3.11 3.70 -14.58
CA ASN A 64 4.20 4.47 -14.01
C ASN A 64 4.38 4.19 -12.50
N LEU A 65 3.29 4.08 -11.71
CA LEU A 65 3.39 3.72 -10.30
C LEU A 65 3.94 2.32 -10.08
N GLU A 66 3.57 1.36 -10.92
CA GLU A 66 4.08 0.00 -10.87
C GLU A 66 5.57 -0.04 -11.25
N GLN A 67 5.97 0.67 -12.32
CA GLN A 67 7.37 0.84 -12.68
C GLN A 67 8.17 1.49 -11.54
N TRP A 68 7.69 2.63 -11.03
CA TRP A 68 8.29 3.37 -9.91
C TRP A 68 8.46 2.50 -8.66
N GLY A 69 7.50 1.61 -8.39
CA GLY A 69 7.56 0.66 -7.27
C GLY A 69 8.50 -0.53 -7.47
N LYS A 70 8.80 -0.88 -8.74
CA LYS A 70 9.77 -1.93 -9.11
C LYS A 70 11.22 -1.41 -9.11
N GLU A 71 11.42 -0.10 -9.17
CA GLU A 71 12.76 0.49 -9.13
C GLU A 71 13.46 0.24 -7.79
N ASP A 72 14.77 -0.03 -7.84
CA ASP A 72 15.60 -0.12 -6.65
C ASP A 72 15.97 1.29 -6.17
N TRP A 73 15.18 1.83 -5.25
CA TRP A 73 15.46 3.13 -4.67
C TRP A 73 16.52 3.05 -3.57
N GLN A 74 17.53 3.92 -3.64
CA GLN A 74 18.63 3.94 -2.68
C GLN A 74 19.31 5.32 -2.57
N THR A 75 20.14 5.48 -1.54
CA THR A 75 21.09 6.60 -1.41
C THR A 75 22.34 6.38 -2.27
N LYS A 76 23.20 7.41 -2.36
CA LYS A 76 24.50 7.32 -3.06
C LYS A 76 25.33 6.11 -2.60
N ASP A 77 25.24 5.76 -1.32
CA ASP A 77 26.01 4.67 -0.70
C ASP A 77 25.34 3.29 -0.83
N GLY A 78 24.17 3.20 -1.48
CA GLY A 78 23.39 1.97 -1.61
C GLY A 78 22.50 1.66 -0.40
N GLU A 79 22.26 2.62 0.49
CA GLU A 79 21.39 2.42 1.65
C GLU A 79 19.92 2.69 1.30
N GLY A 80 19.00 1.85 1.80
CA GLY A 80 17.55 2.06 1.66
C GLY A 80 16.96 3.12 2.62
N LYS A 81 17.80 3.79 3.43
CA LYS A 81 17.37 4.79 4.41
C LYS A 81 18.02 6.14 4.10
N ALA A 82 17.22 7.09 3.63
CA ALA A 82 17.69 8.45 3.36
C ALA A 82 17.86 9.29 4.64
N LYS A 83 17.05 9.05 5.67
CA LYS A 83 17.04 9.86 6.90
C LYS A 83 18.18 9.48 7.84
N GLN A 84 19.02 10.45 8.16
CA GLN A 84 20.17 10.33 9.05
C GLN A 84 19.79 10.65 10.50
N ASP A 85 20.61 10.19 11.44
CA ASP A 85 20.38 10.38 12.88
C ASP A 85 20.59 11.82 13.34
N ASP A 86 21.34 12.62 12.58
CA ASP A 86 21.53 14.06 12.78
C ASP A 86 20.34 14.90 12.28
N GLY A 87 19.27 14.25 11.81
CA GLY A 87 18.06 14.88 11.29
C GLY A 87 18.18 15.31 9.82
N THR A 88 19.33 15.11 9.19
CA THR A 88 19.54 15.41 7.79
C THR A 88 19.06 14.26 6.91
N GLU A 89 18.90 14.52 5.63
CA GLU A 89 18.41 13.53 4.67
C GLU A 89 19.36 13.49 3.49
N LYS A 90 19.81 12.28 3.14
CA LYS A 90 20.54 11.98 1.91
C LYS A 90 19.59 12.04 0.72
N ARG A 91 20.14 12.18 -0.48
CA ARG A 91 19.34 12.06 -1.71
C ARG A 91 18.93 10.61 -1.91
N TYR A 92 17.66 10.42 -2.27
CA TYR A 92 17.07 9.14 -2.57
C TYR A 92 16.66 9.11 -4.05
N LEU A 93 17.29 8.23 -4.82
CA LEU A 93 17.11 8.11 -6.28
C LEU A 93 17.12 6.62 -6.69
N PRO A 94 16.59 6.29 -7.88
CA PRO A 94 16.73 4.96 -8.45
C PRO A 94 18.21 4.59 -8.61
N LYS A 95 18.55 3.34 -8.32
CA LYS A 95 19.91 2.79 -8.46
C LYS A 95 20.49 3.01 -9.85
N LYS A 96 19.71 2.72 -10.90
CA LYS A 96 20.13 2.94 -12.30
C LYS A 96 20.50 4.40 -12.57
N ALA A 97 19.77 5.36 -11.98
CA ALA A 97 20.07 6.78 -12.16
C ALA A 97 21.40 7.14 -11.50
N TRP A 98 21.72 6.55 -10.35
CA TRP A 98 23.05 6.69 -9.76
C TRP A 98 24.14 6.08 -10.63
N GLU A 99 23.92 4.90 -11.23
CA GLU A 99 24.91 4.22 -12.08
C GLU A 99 25.26 5.01 -13.35
N GLN A 100 24.32 5.80 -13.88
CA GLN A 100 24.54 6.68 -15.04
C GLN A 100 25.15 8.05 -14.70
N MET A 101 25.44 8.33 -13.41
CA MET A 101 26.09 9.56 -12.95
C MET A 101 27.56 9.35 -12.61
N ASP A 102 28.36 10.38 -12.82
CA ASP A 102 29.73 10.47 -12.34
C ASP A 102 29.79 10.84 -10.85
N ASP A 103 30.87 10.49 -10.16
CA ASP A 103 30.96 10.61 -8.70
C ASP A 103 30.82 12.04 -8.17
N ASP A 104 31.26 13.02 -8.97
CA ASP A 104 31.10 14.45 -8.70
C ASP A 104 29.63 14.87 -8.77
N GLU A 105 28.89 14.45 -9.80
CA GLU A 105 27.45 14.71 -9.94
C GLU A 105 26.67 14.07 -8.79
N LYS A 106 27.08 12.85 -8.40
CA LYS A 106 26.47 12.14 -7.28
C LYS A 106 26.65 12.90 -5.97
N GLU A 107 27.86 13.40 -5.74
CA GLU A 107 28.16 14.18 -4.54
C GLU A 107 27.41 15.51 -4.52
N GLU A 108 27.39 16.23 -5.64
CA GLU A 108 26.72 17.53 -5.73
C GLU A 108 25.23 17.41 -5.38
N THR A 109 24.57 16.40 -5.96
CA THR A 109 23.13 16.21 -5.76
C THR A 109 22.81 15.77 -4.32
N ASP A 110 23.63 14.91 -3.73
CA ASP A 110 23.47 14.49 -2.33
C ASP A 110 23.73 15.67 -1.37
N LYS A 111 24.83 16.40 -1.58
CA LYS A 111 25.18 17.60 -0.81
C LYS A 111 24.08 18.66 -0.85
N LYS A 112 23.49 18.91 -2.02
CA LYS A 112 22.34 19.82 -2.16
C LYS A 112 21.17 19.40 -1.28
N LYS A 113 20.85 18.09 -1.23
CA LYS A 113 19.77 17.55 -0.39
C LYS A 113 20.10 17.65 1.09
N GLN A 114 21.32 17.28 1.50
CA GLN A 114 21.77 17.41 2.88
C GLN A 114 21.73 18.88 3.35
N GLN A 115 22.22 19.82 2.53
CA GLN A 115 22.21 21.25 2.86
C GLN A 115 20.79 21.79 3.00
N GLY A 116 19.89 21.45 2.08
CA GLY A 116 18.50 21.90 2.18
C GLY A 116 17.78 21.28 3.39
N SER A 117 18.05 20.01 3.69
CA SER A 117 17.52 19.34 4.89
C SER A 117 18.05 19.98 6.19
N LYS A 118 19.35 20.32 6.24
CA LYS A 118 19.96 21.10 7.35
C LYS A 118 19.29 22.47 7.53
N GLN A 119 18.83 23.08 6.44
CA GLN A 119 18.07 24.34 6.47
C GLN A 119 16.59 24.15 6.86
N GLY A 120 16.16 22.93 7.20
CA GLY A 120 14.77 22.62 7.55
C GLY A 120 13.83 22.57 6.35
N LYS A 121 14.34 22.53 5.11
CA LYS A 121 13.51 22.41 3.91
C LYS A 121 13.02 20.98 3.78
N GLN A 122 11.70 20.79 3.85
CA GLN A 122 11.07 19.49 3.63
C GLN A 122 11.31 18.98 2.20
N PHE A 123 11.25 19.88 1.21
CA PHE A 123 11.50 19.55 -0.19
C PHE A 123 12.74 20.29 -0.72
N VAL A 124 13.63 19.55 -1.37
CA VAL A 124 14.83 20.06 -2.03
C VAL A 124 14.87 19.43 -3.41
N GLY A 125 14.74 20.26 -4.45
CA GLY A 125 14.72 19.78 -5.83
C GLY A 125 16.06 19.19 -6.27
N ASN A 126 15.99 18.25 -7.21
CA ASN A 126 17.16 17.61 -7.81
C ASN A 126 18.07 18.60 -8.54
N THR A 127 19.35 18.24 -8.71
CA THR A 127 20.23 18.90 -9.70
C THR A 127 19.75 18.56 -11.11
N ASP A 128 20.12 19.36 -12.11
CA ASP A 128 19.58 19.19 -13.46
C ASP A 128 20.08 17.88 -14.09
N GLU A 129 21.34 17.50 -13.88
CA GLU A 129 21.84 16.18 -14.24
C GLU A 129 21.06 15.06 -13.53
N ALA A 130 20.77 15.21 -12.22
CA ALA A 130 19.99 14.20 -11.51
C ALA A 130 18.52 14.11 -11.94
N LYS A 131 17.96 15.17 -12.53
CA LYS A 131 16.65 15.10 -13.19
C LYS A 131 16.77 14.38 -14.52
N LYS A 132 17.79 14.72 -15.32
CA LYS A 132 18.04 14.15 -16.63
C LYS A 132 18.24 12.63 -16.55
N LYS A 133 19.20 12.16 -15.75
CA LYS A 133 19.45 10.71 -15.59
C LYS A 133 18.24 9.94 -15.05
N ARG A 134 17.42 10.58 -14.20
CA ARG A 134 16.18 9.96 -13.72
C ARG A 134 15.14 9.84 -14.85
N LYS A 135 15.07 10.84 -15.72
CA LYS A 135 14.22 10.79 -16.91
C LYS A 135 14.72 9.72 -17.87
N ASP A 136 16.01 9.71 -18.20
CA ASP A 136 16.61 8.72 -19.10
C ASP A 136 16.35 7.27 -18.61
N VAL A 137 16.44 7.02 -17.30
CA VAL A 137 16.12 5.70 -16.71
C VAL A 137 14.64 5.34 -16.80
N SER A 138 13.76 6.33 -16.67
CA SER A 138 12.31 6.13 -16.82
C SER A 138 11.98 5.76 -18.26
N ASP A 139 12.55 6.51 -19.22
CA ASP A 139 12.32 6.34 -20.65
C ASP A 139 12.88 4.96 -21.11
N GLU A 140 14.10 4.57 -20.68
CA GLU A 140 14.67 3.24 -20.98
C GLU A 140 13.82 2.08 -20.40
N ASN A 141 13.13 2.32 -19.29
CA ASN A 141 12.28 1.31 -18.68
C ASN A 141 10.92 1.18 -19.38
N ASP A 142 10.47 2.25 -20.03
CA ASP A 142 9.26 2.26 -20.86
C ASP A 142 9.52 1.53 -22.18
N GLU A 143 10.62 1.84 -22.87
CA GLU A 143 11.04 1.16 -24.10
C GLU A 143 11.19 -0.37 -23.90
N ARG A 144 11.81 -0.79 -22.78
CA ARG A 144 11.92 -2.23 -22.43
C ARG A 144 10.59 -2.88 -22.06
N GLN A 145 9.57 -2.12 -21.69
CA GLN A 145 8.24 -2.66 -21.45
C GLN A 145 7.45 -2.79 -22.74
N GLU A 146 7.61 -1.87 -23.68
CA GLU A 146 7.04 -1.98 -25.02
C GLU A 146 7.57 -3.22 -25.74
N GLU A 147 8.89 -3.44 -25.77
CA GLU A 147 9.49 -4.64 -26.36
C GLU A 147 8.99 -5.95 -25.71
N LYS A 148 8.73 -5.93 -24.39
CA LYS A 148 8.21 -7.12 -23.69
C LYS A 148 6.73 -7.38 -23.90
N ASN A 149 5.95 -6.33 -24.17
CA ASN A 149 4.53 -6.51 -24.49
C ASN A 149 4.41 -7.05 -25.93
N GLU A 150 5.29 -6.62 -26.85
CA GLU A 150 5.36 -7.16 -28.22
C GLU A 150 5.73 -8.65 -28.25
N ASP A 151 6.66 -9.10 -27.40
CA ASP A 151 7.05 -10.53 -27.30
C ASP A 151 5.97 -11.44 -26.66
N ASP A 152 5.03 -10.88 -25.88
CA ASP A 152 3.93 -11.63 -25.24
C ASP A 152 2.66 -11.71 -26.14
N ASP A 153 2.61 -10.96 -27.25
CA ASP A 153 1.49 -10.95 -28.22
C ASP A 153 1.70 -11.95 -29.39
N ASP A 154 2.84 -12.65 -29.48
CA ASP A 154 3.17 -13.59 -30.57
C ASP A 154 2.60 -15.02 -30.39
N ASP A 155 1.71 -15.25 -29.42
CA ASP A 155 1.13 -16.57 -29.10
C ASP A 155 -0.42 -16.62 -29.08
N ASP A 156 -1.12 -15.66 -29.70
CA ASP A 156 -2.55 -15.82 -30.04
C ASP A 156 -2.85 -15.39 -31.49
N ASP A 157 -3.30 -16.38 -32.27
CA ASP A 157 -3.75 -16.33 -33.66
C ASP A 157 -4.63 -15.10 -34.02
N ASP A 158 -4.25 -14.43 -35.11
CA ASP A 158 -5.10 -14.12 -36.28
C ASP A 158 -6.46 -13.42 -35.99
N ASP A 159 -6.48 -12.08 -36.05
CA ASP A 159 -7.57 -11.37 -36.76
C ASP A 159 -7.14 -9.94 -37.14
N ASP A 160 -6.95 -9.80 -38.45
CA ASP A 160 -6.79 -8.60 -39.26
C ASP A 160 -7.90 -7.56 -39.02
N MET A 161 -7.56 -6.39 -38.47
CA MET A 161 -8.31 -5.16 -38.71
C MET A 161 -7.38 -3.93 -38.73
N GLU A 162 -7.10 -3.47 -39.94
CA GLU A 162 -6.63 -2.12 -40.24
C GLU A 162 -7.59 -1.07 -39.65
N ASP A 163 -7.09 -0.18 -38.79
CA ASP A 163 -7.73 1.13 -38.57
C ASP A 163 -6.66 2.23 -38.60
N GLU A 164 -6.56 2.85 -39.76
CA GLU A 164 -5.82 4.08 -39.99
C GLU A 164 -6.51 5.25 -39.30
N SER A 165 -5.85 5.87 -38.32
CA SER A 165 -6.04 7.31 -38.09
C SER A 165 -4.76 7.98 -37.59
N GLU A 166 -4.00 8.49 -38.57
CA GLU A 166 -3.06 9.58 -38.34
C GLU A 166 -3.78 10.78 -37.72
N GLN A 167 -3.32 11.27 -36.56
CA GLN A 167 -3.45 12.69 -36.24
C GLN A 167 -2.12 13.24 -35.72
N GLU A 168 -1.44 13.91 -36.65
CA GLU A 168 -0.33 14.85 -36.45
C GLU A 168 -0.52 15.75 -35.22
N TYR A 169 0.47 15.71 -34.34
CA TYR A 169 0.74 16.74 -33.34
C TYR A 169 1.35 17.95 -34.05
N LYS A 170 0.66 19.09 -34.02
CA LYS A 170 1.26 20.39 -34.35
C LYS A 170 1.76 21.06 -33.08
N ASP A 171 3.08 21.21 -33.06
CA ASP A 171 3.88 22.13 -32.26
C ASP A 171 3.59 23.57 -32.71
N ASP A 172 3.06 24.39 -31.80
CA ASP A 172 3.23 25.84 -31.85
C ASP A 172 3.21 26.43 -30.43
N GLY A 173 4.40 26.75 -29.94
CA GLY A 173 4.54 27.68 -28.84
C GLY A 173 4.36 29.10 -29.33
N GLU A 174 3.56 29.90 -28.62
CA GLU A 174 3.84 31.33 -28.46
C GLU A 174 3.20 31.89 -27.19
N ALA A 175 3.89 32.89 -26.65
CA ALA A 175 3.52 33.68 -25.50
C ALA A 175 2.51 34.77 -25.88
N ASP A 176 1.67 35.17 -24.92
CA ASP A 176 1.20 36.53 -24.63
C ASP A 176 0.06 36.38 -23.58
N GLU A 177 0.17 36.91 -22.36
CA GLU A 177 -0.18 38.28 -21.95
C GLU A 177 -1.70 38.57 -22.00
N ASP A 178 -2.15 39.27 -20.96
CA ASP A 178 -3.45 39.92 -20.76
C ASP A 178 -4.64 39.11 -20.23
N ALA A 179 -4.85 39.30 -18.91
CA ALA A 179 -6.05 38.99 -18.17
C ALA A 179 -6.79 40.29 -17.80
N GLU A 180 -7.93 40.52 -18.44
CA GLU A 180 -9.08 41.39 -18.08
C GLU A 180 -10.24 40.84 -18.95
N SER A 181 -11.53 40.81 -18.63
CA SER A 181 -12.41 41.24 -17.55
C SER A 181 -13.83 40.82 -17.99
N ASP A 182 -14.83 40.93 -17.10
CA ASP A 182 -16.28 40.99 -17.40
C ASP A 182 -17.03 39.65 -17.67
N GLU A 183 -18.23 39.36 -17.16
CA GLU A 183 -19.07 39.84 -16.05
C GLU A 183 -20.31 38.91 -15.98
N SER A 184 -21.15 39.14 -14.96
CA SER A 184 -22.55 38.71 -14.82
C SER A 184 -22.79 37.32 -14.19
N GLY A 185 -23.54 37.19 -13.09
CA GLY A 185 -24.24 38.20 -12.32
C GLY A 185 -24.87 37.60 -11.06
N GLU A 186 -25.11 38.50 -10.09
CA GLU A 186 -26.22 38.57 -9.13
C GLU A 186 -26.52 37.37 -8.21
N GLU A 187 -26.79 37.47 -6.90
CA GLU A 187 -26.94 38.52 -5.88
C GLU A 187 -26.82 37.73 -4.54
N GLN A 188 -25.97 38.10 -3.57
CA GLN A 188 -26.24 38.94 -2.38
C GLN A 188 -27.44 38.49 -1.49
N PRO A 189 -27.49 38.78 -0.17
CA PRO A 189 -26.59 39.64 0.61
C PRO A 189 -26.15 39.15 2.02
N ALA A 190 -25.03 39.75 2.46
CA ALA A 190 -24.74 40.42 3.75
C ALA A 190 -25.19 39.78 5.09
N LYS A 191 -24.44 39.87 6.19
CA LYS A 191 -24.03 41.10 6.91
C LYS A 191 -22.72 40.82 7.68
N SER A 192 -21.62 41.53 7.37
CA SER A 192 -21.13 42.78 8.00
C SER A 192 -20.77 42.63 9.49
N GLY A 193 -19.64 43.13 10.00
CA GLY A 193 -18.54 43.86 9.39
C GLY A 193 -17.50 44.29 10.43
N THR A 194 -16.36 44.74 9.91
CA THR A 194 -15.54 45.85 10.40
C THR A 194 -14.45 45.59 11.46
N LYS A 195 -13.21 45.63 10.95
CA LYS A 195 -11.93 46.01 11.58
C LYS A 195 -12.06 47.16 12.59
N ARG A 196 -11.23 47.12 13.65
CA ARG A 196 -10.28 48.22 13.95
C ARG A 196 -9.17 47.81 14.92
N LYS A 197 -8.04 48.49 14.68
CA LYS A 197 -6.70 48.52 15.29
C LYS A 197 -6.63 48.51 16.82
N ALA A 198 -5.58 47.84 17.31
CA ALA A 198 -4.59 48.22 18.33
C ALA A 198 -5.06 48.91 19.62
N ASP A 199 -4.76 48.29 20.77
CA ASP A 199 -3.82 48.88 21.72
C ASP A 199 -3.26 47.82 22.68
N SER A 200 -2.09 48.16 23.23
CA SER A 200 -1.28 47.45 24.21
C SER A 200 -1.99 47.26 25.54
N ARG A 201 -1.69 46.17 26.26
CA ARG A 201 -1.40 46.18 27.70
C ARG A 201 -0.92 44.81 28.19
N ASP A 202 0.31 44.84 28.68
CA ASP A 202 0.88 44.08 29.79
C ASP A 202 -0.15 43.44 30.73
N ASP A 203 -0.02 42.13 31.00
CA ASP A 203 -0.13 41.64 32.38
C ASP A 203 0.70 40.35 32.54
N LYS A 204 1.82 40.50 33.24
CA LYS A 204 2.57 39.43 33.89
C LYS A 204 1.75 38.84 35.04
N ARG A 205 1.67 37.51 35.11
CA ARG A 205 1.73 36.72 36.36
C ARG A 205 1.87 35.24 35.97
N SER A 206 3.00 34.55 36.21
CA SER A 206 3.50 34.01 37.50
C SER A 206 2.40 33.23 38.22
N ASN A 207 2.53 32.02 38.77
CA ASN A 207 3.62 31.16 39.23
C ASN A 207 2.86 29.84 39.54
N GLY A 208 3.36 28.65 39.27
CA GLY A 208 4.25 28.02 40.24
C GLY A 208 3.98 26.52 40.31
N SER A 209 5.08 25.78 40.37
CA SER A 209 5.14 24.38 40.79
C SER A 209 4.45 24.18 42.13
N ASN A 210 3.86 23.00 42.34
CA ASN A 210 4.04 22.34 43.63
C ASN A 210 4.16 20.82 43.48
N LYS A 211 5.19 20.35 44.18
CA LYS A 211 5.68 18.98 44.31
C LYS A 211 5.13 18.38 45.61
N ALA A 212 4.93 17.07 45.58
CA ALA A 212 4.81 16.12 46.69
C ALA A 212 3.48 16.06 47.47
N SER A 213 2.86 14.88 47.49
CA SER A 213 3.00 13.99 48.64
C SER A 213 2.50 12.57 48.32
N LYS A 214 3.13 11.63 48.99
CA LYS A 214 3.04 10.18 48.87
C LYS A 214 2.08 9.71 49.96
N THR A 215 0.98 9.03 49.61
CA THR A 215 0.19 8.27 50.58
C THR A 215 -0.11 6.90 50.02
N THR A 216 0.41 5.91 50.73
CA THR A 216 0.23 4.47 50.53
C THR A 216 -1.18 4.08 50.95
N SER A 217 -1.96 3.47 50.08
CA SER A 217 -3.07 2.60 50.49
C SER A 217 -3.31 1.48 49.48
N ASN A 218 -3.15 0.28 50.01
CA ASN A 218 -3.31 -1.05 49.43
C ASN A 218 -4.70 -1.26 48.78
N GLY A 219 -4.78 -1.89 47.60
CA GLY A 219 -6.08 -2.31 47.06
C GLY A 219 -6.12 -2.72 45.59
N LYS A 220 -5.94 -4.03 45.34
CA LYS A 220 -6.54 -4.84 44.27
C LYS A 220 -6.29 -4.45 42.80
N SER A 221 -5.47 -5.28 42.18
CA SER A 221 -5.22 -5.47 40.75
C SER A 221 -6.46 -5.37 39.85
N ASN A 222 -6.38 -4.48 38.85
CA ASN A 222 -7.02 -4.66 37.55
C ASN A 222 -6.11 -4.02 36.49
N ALA A 223 -5.36 -4.85 35.77
CA ALA A 223 -4.53 -4.42 34.65
C ALA A 223 -5.39 -4.30 33.36
N PRO A 224 -5.23 -3.24 32.57
CA PRO A 224 -5.92 -3.06 31.30
C PRO A 224 -5.28 -3.90 30.17
N LYS A 225 -6.13 -4.29 29.21
CA LYS A 225 -5.86 -4.97 27.93
C LYS A 225 -4.46 -4.68 27.36
N GLY A 226 -3.58 -5.68 27.47
CA GLY A 226 -2.32 -5.74 26.73
C GLY A 226 -2.57 -6.07 25.26
N THR A 227 -1.87 -5.34 24.41
CA THR A 227 -1.67 -5.57 22.97
C THR A 227 -1.33 -7.04 22.70
N ILE A 228 -2.09 -7.72 21.84
CA ILE A 228 -1.82 -9.12 21.44
C ILE A 228 -0.63 -9.10 20.47
N GLY A 229 0.55 -9.01 21.05
CA GLY A 229 1.83 -9.07 20.37
C GLY A 229 2.83 -9.58 21.39
N SER A 230 2.94 -10.90 21.50
CA SER A 230 3.85 -11.52 22.46
C SER A 230 4.52 -12.74 21.83
N LYS A 231 5.66 -12.47 21.19
CA LYS A 231 7.02 -13.01 21.39
C LYS A 231 7.24 -14.24 22.33
N HIS A 232 6.28 -15.13 22.51
CA HIS A 232 6.41 -16.37 23.28
C HIS A 232 5.27 -17.35 22.91
N MET A 233 5.37 -17.99 21.75
CA MET A 233 4.77 -19.31 21.60
C MET A 233 5.91 -20.31 21.57
N LYS A 234 5.88 -21.30 22.47
CA LYS A 234 6.78 -22.44 22.40
C LYS A 234 6.54 -23.11 21.04
N ASP A 235 7.60 -23.45 20.30
CA ASP A 235 7.54 -24.24 19.06
C ASP A 235 7.19 -25.72 19.36
N GLU A 236 6.19 -25.95 20.21
CA GLU A 236 5.73 -27.28 20.57
C GLU A 236 4.64 -27.66 19.57
N GLU A 237 4.90 -28.71 18.79
CA GLU A 237 3.95 -29.17 17.78
C GLU A 237 2.74 -29.79 18.48
N PRO A 238 1.52 -29.33 18.16
CA PRO A 238 0.35 -29.67 18.96
C PRO A 238 -0.16 -31.09 18.73
N ALA A 239 0.29 -31.75 17.65
CA ALA A 239 0.02 -33.14 17.29
C ALA A 239 1.07 -33.59 16.25
N PRO A 240 1.17 -34.88 15.90
CA PRO A 240 2.05 -35.33 14.82
C PRO A 240 1.68 -34.69 13.47
N ARG A 241 2.68 -34.33 12.66
CA ARG A 241 2.48 -33.82 11.28
C ARG A 241 2.04 -34.92 10.32
N GLY A 242 1.10 -34.62 9.43
CA GLY A 242 0.67 -35.54 8.37
C GLY A 242 1.77 -35.86 7.36
N SER A 243 1.52 -36.82 6.48
CA SER A 243 2.41 -37.15 5.36
C SER A 243 1.59 -37.58 4.13
N ALA A 244 2.23 -37.86 3.00
CA ALA A 244 1.50 -38.44 1.86
C ALA A 244 0.86 -39.79 2.22
N ASP A 245 1.50 -40.57 3.10
CA ASP A 245 1.06 -41.90 3.54
C ASP A 245 0.09 -41.88 4.72
N ARG A 246 0.08 -40.80 5.50
CA ARG A 246 -0.88 -40.57 6.58
C ARG A 246 -1.74 -39.40 6.18
N LEU A 247 -2.96 -39.66 5.71
CA LEU A 247 -3.94 -38.64 5.33
C LEU A 247 -5.09 -38.61 6.35
N PRO A 248 -5.65 -37.43 6.66
CA PRO A 248 -6.76 -37.33 7.57
C PRO A 248 -8.08 -37.73 6.88
N LYS A 249 -9.09 -38.09 7.68
CA LYS A 249 -10.43 -38.39 7.21
C LYS A 249 -11.25 -37.10 7.08
N LYS A 250 -12.23 -37.10 6.17
CA LYS A 250 -13.26 -36.05 6.13
C LYS A 250 -13.96 -35.96 7.48
N GLY A 251 -14.09 -34.74 8.01
CA GLY A 251 -14.64 -34.43 9.33
C GLY A 251 -13.63 -34.50 10.48
N GLN A 252 -12.37 -34.86 10.23
CA GLN A 252 -11.35 -34.93 11.27
C GLN A 252 -10.89 -33.53 11.71
N LYS A 253 -10.59 -33.39 12.99
CA LYS A 253 -9.99 -32.16 13.54
C LYS A 253 -8.56 -32.04 13.06
N ILE A 254 -8.19 -30.83 12.61
CA ILE A 254 -6.87 -30.55 12.06
C ILE A 254 -6.41 -29.17 12.50
N MET A 255 -5.09 -29.02 12.66
CA MET A 255 -4.44 -27.75 12.95
C MET A 255 -3.38 -27.43 11.92
N TRP A 256 -3.16 -26.15 11.63
CA TRP A 256 -2.11 -25.68 10.73
C TRP A 256 -1.56 -24.34 11.20
N LYS A 257 -0.35 -24.00 10.76
CA LYS A 257 0.29 -22.72 11.10
C LYS A 257 -0.21 -21.62 10.16
N ALA A 258 -0.76 -20.55 10.72
CA ALA A 258 -1.03 -19.29 10.01
C ALA A 258 -0.47 -18.10 10.83
N MET A 259 -0.43 -16.88 10.30
CA MET A 259 -0.06 -15.72 11.13
C MET A 259 -1.32 -15.20 11.85
N PRO A 260 -1.32 -14.99 13.19
CA PRO A 260 -0.20 -14.94 14.14
C PRO A 260 0.06 -16.24 14.94
N GLY A 261 -0.48 -17.40 14.57
CA GLY A 261 -0.27 -18.67 15.28
C GLY A 261 -0.99 -19.89 14.69
N LEU A 262 -1.07 -20.96 15.46
CA LEU A 262 -1.81 -22.18 15.07
C LEU A 262 -3.32 -21.88 14.94
N VAL A 263 -3.92 -22.39 13.88
CA VAL A 263 -5.36 -22.32 13.61
C VAL A 263 -5.94 -23.72 13.66
N ASP A 264 -7.07 -23.87 14.34
CA ASP A 264 -7.86 -25.10 14.38
C ASP A 264 -9.01 -25.10 13.36
N GLY A 265 -9.32 -26.29 12.86
CA GLY A 265 -10.39 -26.48 11.90
C GLY A 265 -10.76 -27.94 11.71
N GLU A 266 -11.54 -28.18 10.67
CA GLU A 266 -12.07 -29.49 10.31
C GLU A 266 -11.78 -29.79 8.84
N VAL A 267 -11.43 -31.05 8.54
CA VAL A 267 -11.16 -31.50 7.18
C VAL A 267 -12.47 -31.61 6.40
N THR A 268 -12.59 -30.84 5.33
CA THR A 268 -13.75 -30.89 4.43
C THR A 268 -13.59 -31.97 3.37
N GLU A 269 -12.39 -32.09 2.80
CA GLU A 269 -12.09 -33.01 1.70
C GLU A 269 -10.58 -33.24 1.59
N VAL A 270 -10.17 -34.42 1.11
CA VAL A 270 -8.79 -34.69 0.69
C VAL A 270 -8.80 -34.92 -0.82
N LEU A 271 -7.99 -34.14 -1.53
CA LEU A 271 -7.91 -34.15 -2.98
C LEU A 271 -6.69 -34.95 -3.42
N THR A 272 -6.91 -35.90 -4.32
CA THR A 272 -5.86 -36.64 -5.05
C THR A 272 -5.87 -36.32 -6.55
N ARG A 273 -6.72 -35.38 -6.98
CA ARG A 273 -6.82 -34.90 -8.36
C ARG A 273 -7.12 -33.42 -8.39
N THR A 274 -6.74 -32.76 -9.48
CA THR A 274 -7.03 -31.33 -9.69
C THR A 274 -8.51 -31.06 -9.57
N LYS A 275 -8.88 -30.10 -8.72
CA LYS A 275 -10.28 -29.72 -8.46
C LYS A 275 -10.38 -28.24 -8.13
N LYS A 276 -11.48 -27.62 -8.55
CA LYS A 276 -11.82 -26.26 -8.16
C LYS A 276 -12.40 -26.24 -6.74
N VAL A 277 -11.76 -25.49 -5.83
CA VAL A 277 -12.16 -25.29 -4.44
C VAL A 277 -12.27 -23.79 -4.20
N ASP A 278 -13.45 -23.32 -3.78
CA ASP A 278 -13.69 -21.90 -3.49
C ASP A 278 -13.31 -20.97 -4.68
N GLY A 279 -13.67 -21.38 -5.90
CA GLY A 279 -13.37 -20.67 -7.15
C GLY A 279 -11.95 -20.89 -7.70
N LYS A 280 -11.02 -21.42 -6.91
CA LYS A 280 -9.60 -21.60 -7.27
C LYS A 280 -9.27 -23.02 -7.68
N ASP A 281 -8.46 -23.18 -8.71
CA ASP A 281 -7.99 -24.49 -9.16
C ASP A 281 -6.85 -24.99 -8.27
N VAL A 282 -7.09 -26.12 -7.60
CA VAL A 282 -6.12 -26.78 -6.72
C VAL A 282 -5.53 -27.97 -7.46
N LYS A 283 -4.25 -27.88 -7.85
CA LYS A 283 -3.51 -29.00 -8.43
C LYS A 283 -3.17 -30.02 -7.33
N ALA A 284 -3.73 -31.22 -7.44
CA ALA A 284 -3.48 -32.33 -6.53
C ALA A 284 -3.28 -33.62 -7.33
N SER A 285 -2.48 -34.54 -6.81
CA SER A 285 -2.25 -35.87 -7.37
C SER A 285 -2.19 -36.93 -6.27
N ASP A 286 -2.18 -38.21 -6.62
CA ASP A 286 -1.99 -39.30 -5.66
C ASP A 286 -0.63 -39.20 -4.92
N THR A 287 0.39 -38.63 -5.57
CA THR A 287 1.74 -38.43 -4.99
C THR A 287 1.91 -37.10 -4.26
N ASP A 288 1.01 -36.12 -4.50
CA ASP A 288 1.00 -34.82 -3.83
C ASP A 288 -0.45 -34.43 -3.46
N PRO A 289 -1.04 -35.13 -2.48
CA PRO A 289 -2.42 -34.89 -2.08
C PRO A 289 -2.56 -33.51 -1.42
N LYS A 290 -3.74 -32.90 -1.55
CA LYS A 290 -4.08 -31.61 -0.92
C LYS A 290 -5.23 -31.79 0.05
N ILE A 291 -5.10 -31.26 1.26
CA ILE A 291 -6.13 -31.31 2.29
C ILE A 291 -6.87 -29.98 2.27
N VAL A 292 -8.18 -30.05 2.04
CA VAL A 292 -9.10 -28.93 2.13
C VAL A 292 -9.71 -28.92 3.53
N MET A 293 -9.54 -27.83 4.25
CA MET A 293 -10.01 -27.66 5.63
C MET A 293 -10.77 -26.37 5.80
N LYS A 294 -11.68 -26.34 6.78
CA LYS A 294 -12.44 -25.16 7.16
C LYS A 294 -12.02 -24.70 8.54
N SER A 295 -11.60 -23.45 8.66
CA SER A 295 -11.24 -22.82 9.94
C SER A 295 -12.47 -22.72 10.84
N LYS A 296 -12.32 -23.15 12.10
CA LYS A 296 -13.41 -23.08 13.08
C LYS A 296 -13.70 -21.63 13.51
N SER A 297 -12.66 -20.81 13.65
CA SER A 297 -12.78 -19.42 14.11
C SER A 297 -13.27 -18.47 13.01
N SER A 298 -12.82 -18.65 11.77
CA SER A 298 -13.12 -17.74 10.67
C SER A 298 -14.12 -18.28 9.65
N GLY A 299 -14.41 -19.59 9.67
CA GLY A 299 -15.25 -20.25 8.65
C GLY A 299 -14.63 -20.34 7.26
N LYS A 300 -13.42 -19.82 7.06
CA LYS A 300 -12.73 -19.79 5.76
C LYS A 300 -12.21 -21.17 5.37
N ILE A 301 -12.23 -21.44 4.06
CA ILE A 301 -11.64 -22.64 3.47
C ILE A 301 -10.14 -22.39 3.26
N CYS A 302 -9.32 -23.37 3.60
CA CYS A 302 -7.88 -23.37 3.42
C CYS A 302 -7.45 -24.69 2.79
N VAL A 303 -6.37 -24.66 2.01
CA VAL A 303 -5.83 -25.83 1.32
C VAL A 303 -4.34 -25.93 1.63
N HIS A 304 -3.92 -27.07 2.17
CA HIS A 304 -2.52 -27.33 2.52
C HIS A 304 -2.07 -28.72 2.11
N LYS A 305 -0.75 -28.91 2.07
CA LYS A 305 -0.13 -30.24 1.99
C LYS A 305 -0.25 -30.97 3.34
N PRO A 306 -0.20 -32.32 3.38
CA PRO A 306 -0.30 -33.09 4.62
C PRO A 306 0.76 -32.76 5.66
N ASP A 307 1.98 -32.46 5.22
CA ASP A 307 3.14 -32.13 6.07
C ASP A 307 3.02 -30.78 6.80
N ALA A 308 2.19 -29.88 6.27
CA ALA A 308 1.90 -28.58 6.88
C ALA A 308 0.79 -28.63 7.94
N CYS A 309 0.20 -29.81 8.16
CA CYS A 309 -0.96 -30.00 9.02
C CYS A 309 -0.68 -30.98 10.16
N PHE A 310 -1.30 -30.72 11.32
CA PHE A 310 -1.16 -31.50 12.55
C PHE A 310 -2.51 -32.10 12.93
N TYR A 311 -2.54 -33.41 13.19
CA TYR A 311 -3.74 -34.14 13.59
C TYR A 311 -3.36 -35.50 14.18
N ASP A 312 -4.23 -35.97 15.08
CA ASP A 312 -4.15 -37.28 15.75
C ASP A 312 -4.63 -38.43 14.87
#